data_AF-A0A1C5I2U5-F1
#
_entry.id   AF-A0A1C5I2U5-F1
#
_cell.length_a   1.000
_cell.length_b   1.000
_cell.length_c   1.000
_cell.angle_alpha   90.00
_cell.angle_beta   90.00
_cell.angle_gamma   90.00
#
_symmetry.space_group_name_H-M   'P 1'
#
loop_
_entity.id
_entity.type
_entity.pdbx_description
1 polymer ?
#
loop_
_entity_poly.entity_id
_entity_poly.type
_entity_poly.pdbx_seq_one_letter_code
_entity_poly.pdbx_strand_id
1 'polypeptide(L)'
;MQPPAGSRVSRVPAQRTPPEQLAPPEPAPAPERPRRRLRTVLSVVSGLLALLCVGGAVTGFILYDRATAPDRSAPDVVVDNYLRAFLVDRNDTKASEFACEGGGELGDLRLLRDDLVARERRFGTTISVSWGGLTVQQQDDSAQVRVDLIISAFVDGISQSDRQGWSFVARLGDDWRVCEGKRAV
;
A
#
# COMPACT_ATOMS: atom_id res chain seq x y z
N MET A 1 47.90 95.95 51.43
CA MET A 1 48.90 96.51 50.49
C MET A 1 49.24 95.43 49.47
N GLN A 2 48.83 95.59 48.21
CA GLN A 2 49.44 94.88 47.07
C GLN A 2 50.75 95.57 46.70
N PRO A 3 51.70 94.85 46.10
CA PRO A 3 52.04 95.18 44.71
C PRO A 3 52.31 93.95 43.80
N PRO A 4 52.46 94.15 42.48
CA PRO A 4 52.12 93.16 41.45
C PRO A 4 53.31 92.61 40.62
N ALA A 5 52.97 91.60 39.82
CA ALA A 5 53.47 91.19 38.50
C ALA A 5 54.99 91.24 38.17
N GLY A 6 55.53 90.08 37.77
CA GLY A 6 56.82 89.96 37.08
C GLY A 6 56.97 88.63 36.34
N SER A 7 56.96 88.72 35.00
CA SER A 7 57.20 87.67 34.00
C SER A 7 58.59 87.02 34.06
N ARG A 8 58.75 85.74 33.66
CA ARG A 8 59.46 85.29 32.41
C ARG A 8 59.78 83.77 32.39
N VAL A 9 59.34 83.15 31.28
CA VAL A 9 60.09 82.31 30.29
C VAL A 9 60.68 80.91 30.67
N SER A 10 59.98 79.88 30.17
CA SER A 10 60.37 78.70 29.35
C SER A 10 61.85 78.23 29.19
N ARG A 11 62.08 76.90 29.37
CA ARG A 11 63.04 75.93 28.72
C ARG A 11 62.92 74.57 29.48
N VAL A 12 62.13 73.54 29.11
CA VAL A 12 62.20 72.51 28.03
C VAL A 12 63.44 71.57 28.15
N PRO A 13 63.37 70.23 27.98
CA PRO A 13 62.55 69.17 28.64
C PRO A 13 63.40 67.88 28.97
N ALA A 14 62.72 66.74 29.20
CA ALA A 14 63.22 65.33 29.32
C ALA A 14 63.67 64.90 30.73
N GLN A 15 63.33 63.71 31.24
CA GLN A 15 63.24 62.42 30.58
C GLN A 15 62.31 61.47 31.40
N ARG A 16 61.36 60.79 30.76
CA ARG A 16 60.57 59.70 31.38
C ARG A 16 61.39 58.41 31.33
N THR A 17 61.41 57.67 32.43
CA THR A 17 61.90 56.28 32.48
C THR A 17 60.89 55.29 31.85
N PRO A 18 61.36 54.11 31.39
CA PRO A 18 60.76 53.30 30.32
C PRO A 18 59.55 52.45 30.75
N PRO A 19 58.72 51.97 29.79
CA PRO A 19 57.56 51.13 30.11
C PRO A 19 57.98 49.72 30.52
N GLU A 20 57.26 49.18 31.51
CA GLU A 20 57.27 47.79 31.90
C GLU A 20 57.03 46.88 30.68
N GLN A 21 57.93 45.93 30.50
CA GLN A 21 57.90 44.95 29.43
C GLN A 21 56.68 44.03 29.66
N LEU A 22 55.62 44.22 28.87
CA LEU A 22 54.47 43.31 28.86
C LEU A 22 54.96 41.88 28.65
N ALA A 23 54.58 40.97 29.55
CA ALA A 23 54.70 39.54 29.33
C ALA A 23 53.99 39.16 28.01
N PRO A 24 54.51 38.17 27.24
CA PRO A 24 53.81 37.67 26.06
C PRO A 24 52.40 37.20 26.44
N PRO A 25 51.35 37.54 25.66
CA PRO A 25 50.01 37.06 25.94
C PRO A 25 49.97 35.53 25.85
N GLU A 26 49.38 34.87 26.84
CA GLU A 26 49.07 33.45 26.78
C GLU A 26 48.23 33.14 25.53
N PRO A 27 48.44 32.00 24.84
CA PRO A 27 47.61 31.62 23.71
C PRO A 27 46.16 31.46 24.17
N ALA A 28 45.24 32.21 23.56
CA ALA A 28 43.81 32.06 23.85
C ALA A 28 43.37 30.60 23.60
N PRO A 29 42.59 29.99 24.50
CA PRO A 29 42.10 28.63 24.30
C PRO A 29 41.28 28.55 23.02
N ALA A 30 41.55 27.53 22.20
CA ALA A 30 40.84 27.32 20.94
C ALA A 30 39.32 27.20 21.21
N PRO A 31 38.46 27.87 20.43
CA PRO A 31 37.02 27.84 20.67
C PRO A 31 36.49 26.40 20.54
N GLU A 32 35.89 25.87 21.61
CA GLU A 32 35.16 24.60 21.54
C GLU A 32 34.01 24.73 20.54
N ARG A 33 34.15 24.08 19.38
CA ARG A 33 33.09 24.05 18.37
C ARG A 33 31.81 23.46 18.98
N PRO A 34 30.64 24.10 18.79
CA PRO A 34 29.39 23.72 19.46
C PRO A 34 28.81 22.43 18.87
N ARG A 35 29.33 21.27 19.29
CA ARG A 35 28.86 19.92 18.91
C ARG A 35 27.38 19.68 19.23
N ARG A 36 26.81 20.45 20.17
CA ARG A 36 25.44 20.31 20.64
C ARG A 36 24.40 20.69 19.58
N ARG A 37 24.64 21.75 18.80
CA ARG A 37 23.70 22.20 17.76
C ARG A 37 23.58 21.20 16.61
N LEU A 38 24.69 20.56 16.23
CA LEU A 38 24.71 19.57 15.17
C LEU A 38 23.88 18.33 15.53
N ARG A 39 23.99 17.86 16.78
CA ARG A 39 23.19 16.73 17.29
C ARG A 39 21.71 17.03 17.30
N THR A 40 21.30 18.22 17.76
CA THR A 40 19.89 18.60 17.77
C THR A 40 19.31 18.69 16.36
N VAL A 41 20.04 19.28 15.41
CA VAL A 41 19.60 19.35 14.00
C VAL A 41 19.47 17.95 13.40
N LEU A 42 20.46 17.08 13.61
CA LEU A 42 20.41 15.69 13.15
C LEU A 42 19.20 14.94 13.73
N SER A 43 18.95 15.06 15.04
CA SER A 43 17.80 14.42 15.67
C SER A 43 16.47 14.93 15.12
N VAL A 44 16.33 16.24 14.90
CA VAL A 44 15.11 16.83 14.34
C VAL A 44 14.90 16.38 12.89
N VAL A 45 15.96 16.42 12.07
CA VAL A 45 15.89 15.96 10.67
C VAL A 45 15.56 14.48 10.59
N SER A 46 16.22 13.63 11.39
CA SER A 46 15.90 12.20 11.45
C SER A 46 14.47 11.95 11.92
N GLY A 47 13.96 12.69 12.90
CA GLY A 47 12.57 12.57 13.35
C GLY A 47 11.56 12.94 12.26
N LEU A 48 11.80 14.05 11.54
CA LEU A 48 10.98 14.47 10.40
C LEU A 48 11.02 13.45 9.27
N LEU A 49 12.20 12.93 8.92
CA LEU A 49 12.34 11.90 7.89
C LEU A 49 11.60 10.62 8.29
N ALA A 50 11.74 10.18 9.54
CA ALA A 50 11.03 9.01 10.04
C ALA A 50 9.50 9.21 9.96
N LEU A 51 8.98 10.37 10.38
CA LEU A 51 7.56 10.68 10.27
C LEU A 51 7.07 10.70 8.83
N LEU A 52 7.84 11.28 7.89
CA LEU A 52 7.50 11.29 6.47
C LEU A 52 7.54 9.89 5.86
N CYS A 53 8.52 9.07 6.21
CA CYS A 53 8.61 7.68 5.74
C CYS A 53 7.44 6.83 6.27
N VAL A 54 7.13 6.94 7.56
CA VAL A 54 5.99 6.21 8.16
C VAL A 54 4.67 6.71 7.58
N GLY A 55 4.48 8.03 7.51
CA GLY A 55 3.28 8.63 6.92
C GLY A 55 3.10 8.21 5.46
N GLY A 56 4.17 8.31 4.65
CA GLY A 56 4.17 7.88 3.26
C GLY A 56 3.88 6.38 3.09
N ALA A 57 4.45 5.53 3.94
CA ALA A 57 4.18 4.09 3.92
C ALA A 57 2.72 3.77 4.26
N VAL A 58 2.15 4.41 5.29
CA VAL A 58 0.73 4.23 5.66
C VAL A 58 -0.20 4.73 4.56
N THR A 59 0.03 5.93 4.03
CA THR A 59 -0.77 6.46 2.91
C THR A 59 -0.64 5.60 1.66
N GLY A 60 0.59 5.15 1.34
CA GLY A 60 0.85 4.23 0.24
C GLY A 60 0.14 2.90 0.42
N PHE A 61 0.14 2.33 1.62
CA PHE A 61 -0.58 1.10 1.95
C PHE A 61 -2.09 1.27 1.79
N ILE A 62 -2.68 2.35 2.31
CA ILE A 62 -4.12 2.62 2.17
C ILE A 62 -4.52 2.80 0.70
N LEU A 63 -3.72 3.56 -0.08
CA LEU A 63 -3.98 3.76 -1.51
C LEU A 63 -3.82 2.45 -2.29
N TYR A 64 -2.81 1.66 -1.95
CA TYR A 64 -2.59 0.34 -2.54
C TYR A 64 -3.77 -0.58 -2.24
N ASP A 65 -4.13 -0.73 -0.96
CA ASP A 65 -5.23 -1.58 -0.50
C ASP A 65 -6.55 -1.18 -1.15
N ARG A 66 -6.82 0.12 -1.29
CA ARG A 66 -8.02 0.64 -1.97
C ARG A 66 -8.00 0.41 -3.48
N ALA A 67 -6.82 0.43 -4.11
CA ALA A 67 -6.65 0.17 -5.53
C ALA A 67 -6.66 -1.34 -5.85
N THR A 68 -6.26 -2.18 -4.91
CA THR A 68 -6.29 -3.65 -5.02
C THR A 68 -7.51 -4.27 -4.38
N ALA A 69 -8.40 -3.46 -3.78
CA ALA A 69 -9.60 -3.93 -3.14
C ALA A 69 -10.46 -4.72 -4.15
N PRO A 70 -10.92 -5.91 -3.79
CA PRO A 70 -11.85 -6.69 -4.61
C PRO A 70 -13.08 -5.86 -4.96
N ASP A 71 -13.38 -5.72 -6.25
CA ASP A 71 -14.59 -5.02 -6.67
C ASP A 71 -15.81 -5.89 -6.32
N ARG A 72 -16.59 -5.40 -5.35
CA ARG A 72 -17.81 -6.03 -4.83
C ARG A 72 -18.99 -5.05 -4.92
N SER A 73 -18.95 -4.16 -5.91
CA SER A 73 -19.94 -3.09 -6.10
C SER A 73 -21.31 -3.59 -6.59
N ALA A 74 -21.35 -4.72 -7.30
CA ALA A 74 -22.57 -5.27 -7.87
C ALA A 74 -22.59 -6.82 -7.87
N PRO A 75 -23.79 -7.45 -7.91
CA PRO A 75 -23.93 -8.90 -7.91
C PRO A 75 -23.25 -9.65 -9.06
N ASP A 76 -23.30 -9.09 -10.27
CA ASP A 76 -22.62 -9.65 -11.44
C ASP A 76 -21.11 -9.51 -11.34
N VAL A 77 -20.62 -8.36 -10.88
CA VAL A 77 -19.18 -8.11 -10.70
C VAL A 77 -18.57 -9.09 -9.69
N VAL A 78 -19.24 -9.33 -8.56
CA VAL A 78 -18.73 -10.29 -7.57
C VAL A 78 -18.74 -11.73 -8.10
N VAL A 79 -19.77 -12.12 -8.87
CA VAL A 79 -19.85 -13.47 -9.46
C VAL A 79 -18.80 -13.65 -10.58
N ASP A 80 -18.59 -12.67 -11.46
CA ASP A 80 -17.55 -12.72 -12.50
C ASP A 80 -16.16 -12.89 -11.87
N ASN A 81 -15.84 -12.06 -10.89
CA ASN A 81 -14.54 -12.11 -10.23
C ASN A 81 -14.35 -13.38 -9.40
N TYR A 82 -15.39 -13.87 -8.73
CA TYR A 82 -15.35 -15.17 -8.05
C TYR A 82 -15.05 -16.30 -9.03
N LEU A 83 -15.79 -16.38 -10.15
CA LEU A 83 -15.58 -17.40 -11.17
C LEU A 83 -14.19 -17.33 -11.80
N ARG A 84 -13.69 -16.12 -12.07
CA ARG A 84 -12.33 -15.92 -12.59
C ARG A 84 -11.28 -16.39 -11.58
N ALA A 85 -11.38 -15.96 -10.33
CA ALA A 85 -10.45 -16.38 -9.30
C ALA A 85 -10.48 -17.90 -9.08
N PHE A 86 -11.68 -18.50 -9.06
CA PHE A 86 -11.88 -19.90 -8.68
C PHE A 86 -11.62 -20.92 -9.79
N LEU A 87 -12.12 -20.66 -11.01
CA LEU A 87 -12.06 -21.60 -12.14
C LEU A 87 -10.91 -21.30 -13.10
N VAL A 88 -10.57 -20.03 -13.31
CA VAL A 88 -9.55 -19.62 -14.28
C VAL A 88 -8.18 -19.49 -13.61
N ASP A 89 -8.08 -18.62 -12.60
CA ASP A 89 -6.83 -18.37 -11.85
C ASP A 89 -6.49 -19.53 -10.90
N ARG A 90 -7.47 -20.40 -10.60
CA ARG A 90 -7.38 -21.52 -9.65
C ARG A 90 -6.80 -21.09 -8.29
N ASN A 91 -7.23 -19.93 -7.81
CA ASN A 91 -6.74 -19.31 -6.61
C ASN A 91 -7.85 -19.27 -5.54
N ASP A 92 -7.81 -20.24 -4.63
CA ASP A 92 -8.78 -20.37 -3.54
C ASP A 92 -8.76 -19.17 -2.59
N THR A 93 -7.58 -18.63 -2.31
CA THR A 93 -7.42 -17.47 -1.43
C THR A 93 -8.13 -16.25 -2.03
N LYS A 94 -7.86 -15.94 -3.30
CA LYS A 94 -8.50 -14.83 -4.00
C LYS A 94 -10.00 -15.07 -4.20
N ALA A 95 -10.41 -16.30 -4.50
CA ALA A 95 -11.83 -16.63 -4.63
C ALA A 95 -12.58 -16.42 -3.30
N SER A 96 -11.96 -16.76 -2.17
CA SER A 96 -12.57 -16.59 -0.84
C SER A 96 -12.87 -15.12 -0.51
N GLU A 97 -12.18 -14.17 -1.13
CA GLU A 97 -12.46 -12.75 -0.99
C GLU A 97 -13.81 -12.35 -1.61
N PHE A 98 -14.33 -13.09 -2.58
CA PHE A 98 -15.63 -12.80 -3.21
C PHE A 98 -16.78 -13.67 -2.65
N ALA A 99 -16.46 -14.66 -1.81
CA ALA A 99 -17.44 -15.54 -1.19
C ALA A 99 -17.96 -14.98 0.14
N CYS A 100 -19.15 -15.44 0.52
CA CYS A 100 -19.69 -15.19 1.86
C CYS A 100 -18.81 -15.85 2.94
N GLU A 101 -18.81 -15.28 4.15
CA GLU A 101 -18.04 -15.82 5.27
C GLU A 101 -18.36 -17.31 5.51
N GLY A 102 -17.34 -18.12 5.77
CA GLY A 102 -17.49 -19.58 5.84
C GLY A 102 -17.54 -20.29 4.47
N GLY A 103 -17.39 -19.57 3.36
CA GLY A 103 -17.16 -20.13 2.03
C GLY A 103 -18.41 -20.54 1.25
N GLY A 104 -19.61 -20.21 1.74
CA GLY A 104 -20.88 -20.42 1.07
C GLY A 104 -21.23 -21.88 0.70
N GLU A 105 -22.45 -22.07 0.18
CA GLU A 105 -22.89 -23.32 -0.45
C GLU A 105 -22.39 -23.38 -1.90
N LEU A 106 -21.06 -23.46 -2.05
CA LEU A 106 -20.36 -23.49 -3.33
C LEU A 106 -19.81 -24.89 -3.66
N GLY A 107 -20.39 -25.92 -3.03
CA GLY A 107 -19.94 -27.31 -3.14
C GLY A 107 -20.00 -27.86 -4.57
N ASP A 108 -21.07 -27.59 -5.29
CA ASP A 108 -21.24 -28.04 -6.69
C ASP A 108 -20.13 -27.48 -7.59
N LEU A 109 -19.73 -26.21 -7.37
CA LEU A 109 -18.67 -25.60 -8.16
C LEU A 109 -17.30 -26.18 -7.83
N ARG A 110 -17.05 -26.55 -6.56
CA ARG A 110 -15.84 -27.28 -6.16
C ARG A 110 -15.78 -28.64 -6.84
N LEU A 111 -16.90 -29.37 -6.84
CA LEU A 111 -17.01 -30.65 -7.55
C LEU A 111 -16.76 -30.52 -9.05
N LEU A 112 -17.30 -29.48 -9.69
CA LEU A 112 -17.00 -29.18 -11.09
C LEU A 112 -15.49 -29.01 -11.28
N ARG A 113 -14.85 -28.14 -10.48
CA ARG A 113 -13.41 -27.88 -10.62
C ARG A 113 -12.56 -29.13 -10.43
N ASP A 114 -12.89 -29.96 -9.45
CA ASP A 114 -12.18 -31.20 -9.17
C ASP A 114 -12.31 -32.20 -10.33
N ASP A 115 -13.52 -32.30 -10.93
CA ASP A 115 -13.75 -33.10 -12.14
C ASP A 115 -12.94 -32.57 -13.34
N LEU A 116 -12.88 -31.24 -13.53
CA LEU A 116 -12.04 -30.65 -14.59
C LEU A 116 -10.56 -31.01 -14.39
N VAL A 117 -10.02 -30.86 -13.18
CA VAL A 117 -8.63 -31.24 -12.85
C VAL A 117 -8.38 -32.73 -13.11
N ALA A 118 -9.32 -33.59 -12.71
CA ALA A 118 -9.21 -35.03 -12.92
C ALA A 118 -9.18 -35.39 -14.41
N ARG A 119 -10.00 -34.72 -15.23
CA ARG A 119 -10.05 -34.91 -16.69
C ARG A 119 -8.77 -34.41 -17.36
N GLU A 120 -8.27 -33.23 -16.99
CA GLU A 120 -6.99 -32.70 -17.48
C GLU A 120 -5.86 -33.70 -17.26
N ARG A 121 -5.75 -34.26 -16.05
CA ARG A 121 -4.74 -35.28 -15.72
C ARG A 121 -4.94 -36.57 -16.50
N ARG A 122 -6.18 -37.03 -16.66
CA ARG A 122 -6.50 -38.28 -17.39
C ARG A 122 -6.16 -38.18 -18.87
N PHE A 123 -6.42 -37.03 -19.50
CA PHE A 123 -6.27 -36.85 -20.94
C PHE A 123 -5.01 -36.07 -21.34
N GLY A 124 -4.21 -35.59 -20.38
CA GLY A 124 -2.99 -34.84 -20.67
C GLY A 124 -3.24 -33.54 -21.43
N THR A 125 -4.38 -32.89 -21.18
CA THR A 125 -4.79 -31.65 -21.86
C THR A 125 -5.12 -30.56 -20.84
N THR A 126 -5.27 -29.33 -21.33
CA THR A 126 -5.75 -28.19 -20.54
C THR A 126 -7.21 -27.93 -20.89
N ILE A 127 -8.03 -27.77 -19.87
CA ILE A 127 -9.43 -27.37 -20.01
C ILE A 127 -9.54 -25.90 -19.63
N SER A 128 -10.08 -25.09 -20.54
CA SER A 128 -10.40 -23.69 -20.28
C SER A 128 -11.87 -23.53 -19.93
N VAL A 129 -12.16 -22.64 -18.99
CA VAL A 129 -13.52 -22.24 -18.63
C VAL A 129 -13.66 -20.76 -18.96
N SER A 130 -14.71 -20.41 -19.70
CA SER A 130 -15.09 -19.04 -19.98
C SER A 130 -16.60 -18.88 -19.84
N TRP A 131 -17.10 -17.65 -19.81
CA TRP A 131 -18.53 -17.36 -19.78
C TRP A 131 -18.82 -16.04 -20.48
N GLY A 132 -20.07 -15.89 -20.90
CA GLY A 132 -20.58 -14.66 -21.51
C GLY A 132 -21.17 -13.71 -20.46
N GLY A 133 -22.16 -12.92 -20.88
CA GLY A 133 -22.86 -11.99 -19.99
C GLY A 133 -23.61 -12.72 -18.86
N LEU A 134 -23.67 -12.07 -17.69
CA LEU A 134 -24.40 -12.54 -16.53
C LEU A 134 -25.79 -11.90 -16.53
N THR A 135 -26.82 -12.69 -16.20
CA THR A 135 -28.19 -12.19 -16.04
C THR A 135 -28.50 -12.05 -14.56
N VAL A 136 -28.77 -10.84 -14.10
CA VAL A 136 -29.04 -10.52 -12.70
C VAL A 136 -30.53 -10.34 -12.45
N GLN A 137 -31.05 -11.00 -11.42
CA GLN A 137 -32.37 -10.75 -10.85
C GLN A 137 -32.19 -10.38 -9.38
N GLN A 138 -32.18 -9.08 -9.11
CA GLN A 138 -31.99 -8.52 -7.79
C GLN A 138 -33.32 -8.36 -7.05
N GLN A 139 -33.33 -8.69 -5.76
CA GLN A 139 -34.42 -8.50 -4.81
C GLN A 139 -33.81 -8.05 -3.48
N ASP A 140 -33.98 -6.76 -3.16
CA ASP A 140 -33.44 -6.13 -1.95
C ASP A 140 -31.93 -6.43 -1.78
N ASP A 141 -31.57 -7.09 -0.68
CA ASP A 141 -30.20 -7.44 -0.29
C ASP A 141 -29.76 -8.80 -0.85
N SER A 142 -30.46 -9.34 -1.84
CA SER A 142 -30.15 -10.61 -2.48
C SER A 142 -30.27 -10.51 -3.99
N ALA A 143 -29.47 -11.27 -4.72
CA ALA A 143 -29.51 -11.30 -6.18
C ALA A 143 -29.26 -12.71 -6.68
N GLN A 144 -30.17 -13.20 -7.53
CA GLN A 144 -29.93 -14.39 -8.31
C GLN A 144 -29.18 -14.01 -9.59
N VAL A 145 -28.03 -14.62 -9.82
CA VAL A 145 -27.19 -14.36 -10.98
C VAL A 145 -27.08 -15.64 -11.81
N ARG A 146 -27.54 -15.60 -13.06
CA ARG A 146 -27.45 -16.74 -13.99
C ARG A 146 -26.38 -16.52 -15.04
N VAL A 147 -25.66 -17.58 -15.37
CA VAL A 147 -24.56 -17.55 -16.33
C VAL A 147 -24.40 -18.92 -17.01
N ASP A 148 -23.99 -18.91 -18.26
CA ASP A 148 -23.59 -20.12 -18.99
C ASP A 148 -22.07 -20.25 -18.97
N LEU A 149 -21.56 -21.29 -18.29
CA LEU A 149 -20.15 -21.66 -18.36
C LEU A 149 -19.90 -22.42 -19.66
N ILE A 150 -18.85 -22.03 -20.37
CA ILE A 150 -18.35 -22.65 -21.59
C ILE A 150 -17.02 -23.32 -21.24
N ILE A 151 -17.03 -24.64 -21.23
CA ILE A 151 -15.90 -25.47 -20.87
C ILE A 151 -15.33 -26.06 -22.14
N SER A 152 -14.12 -25.66 -22.51
CA SER A 152 -13.49 -26.07 -23.76
C SER A 152 -12.17 -26.79 -23.54
N ALA A 153 -11.91 -27.79 -24.37
CA ALA A 153 -10.66 -28.55 -24.38
C ALA A 153 -10.22 -28.78 -25.82
N PHE A 154 -8.92 -28.83 -26.04
CA PHE A 154 -8.35 -29.21 -27.33
C PHE A 154 -7.64 -30.56 -27.19
N VAL A 155 -8.15 -31.56 -27.88
CA VAL A 155 -7.64 -32.95 -27.81
C VAL A 155 -7.55 -33.48 -29.24
N ASP A 156 -6.38 -34.01 -29.61
CA ASP A 156 -6.13 -34.64 -30.91
C ASP A 156 -6.52 -33.78 -32.14
N GLY A 157 -6.32 -32.46 -32.04
CA GLY A 157 -6.66 -31.54 -33.13
C GLY A 157 -8.12 -31.09 -33.16
N ILE A 158 -8.95 -31.58 -32.23
CA ILE A 158 -10.39 -31.30 -32.17
C ILE A 158 -10.70 -30.45 -30.93
N SER A 159 -11.38 -29.33 -31.15
CA SER A 159 -11.94 -28.53 -30.06
C SER A 159 -13.26 -29.15 -29.60
N GLN A 160 -13.32 -29.55 -28.34
CA GLN A 160 -14.53 -29.96 -27.65
C GLN A 160 -15.01 -28.82 -26.78
N SER A 161 -16.33 -28.60 -26.72
CA SER A 161 -16.92 -27.56 -25.88
C SER A 161 -18.22 -28.06 -25.27
N ASP A 162 -18.40 -27.85 -23.98
CA ASP A 162 -19.62 -28.12 -23.22
C ASP A 162 -20.15 -26.81 -22.63
N ARG A 163 -21.46 -26.62 -22.68
CA ARG A 163 -22.13 -25.45 -22.10
C ARG A 163 -22.99 -25.87 -20.93
N GLN A 164 -22.76 -25.25 -19.78
CA GLN A 164 -23.48 -25.56 -18.55
C GLN A 164 -24.13 -24.29 -18.00
N GLY A 165 -25.44 -24.32 -17.80
CA GLY A 165 -26.14 -23.26 -17.09
C GLY A 165 -25.85 -23.32 -15.59
N TRP A 166 -25.60 -22.18 -14.97
CA TRP A 166 -25.34 -22.02 -13.54
C TRP A 166 -26.17 -20.90 -12.95
N SER A 167 -26.58 -21.08 -11.70
CA SER A 167 -27.26 -20.08 -10.89
C SER A 167 -26.48 -19.85 -9.61
N PHE A 168 -26.17 -18.59 -9.35
CA PHE A 168 -25.52 -18.12 -8.14
C PHE A 168 -26.49 -17.26 -7.33
N VAL A 169 -26.31 -17.25 -6.02
CA VAL A 169 -26.97 -16.30 -5.12
C VAL A 169 -25.88 -15.42 -4.53
N ALA A 170 -25.98 -14.12 -4.81
CA ALA A 170 -25.18 -13.10 -4.16
C ALA A 170 -26.03 -12.41 -3.10
N ARG A 171 -25.44 -12.10 -1.94
CA ARG A 171 -26.11 -11.35 -0.86
C ARG A 171 -25.32 -10.09 -0.54
N LEU A 172 -26.03 -9.03 -0.17
CA LEU A 172 -25.48 -7.77 0.27
C LEU A 172 -25.37 -7.78 1.80
N GLY A 173 -24.13 -7.72 2.30
CA GLY A 173 -23.82 -7.39 3.68
C GLY A 173 -23.26 -5.97 3.75
N ASP A 174 -22.00 -5.84 4.17
CA ASP A 174 -21.22 -4.61 3.96
C ASP A 174 -20.89 -4.40 2.47
N ASP A 175 -20.77 -5.51 1.74
CA ASP A 175 -20.49 -5.60 0.31
C ASP A 175 -21.18 -6.83 -0.31
N TRP A 176 -21.25 -6.90 -1.65
CA TRP A 176 -21.81 -8.05 -2.34
C TRP A 176 -20.87 -9.25 -2.25
N ARG A 177 -21.43 -10.43 -1.93
CA ARG A 177 -20.70 -11.70 -1.81
C ARG A 177 -21.48 -12.86 -2.38
N VAL A 178 -20.76 -13.83 -2.98
CA VAL A 178 -21.36 -15.07 -3.49
C VAL A 178 -21.57 -16.05 -2.33
N CYS A 179 -22.82 -16.37 -2.05
CA CYS A 179 -23.20 -17.27 -0.95
C CYS A 179 -23.54 -18.67 -1.45
N GLU A 180 -24.07 -18.82 -2.66
CA GLU A 180 -24.52 -20.11 -3.19
C GLU A 180 -24.20 -20.21 -4.67
N GLY A 181 -23.95 -21.42 -5.16
CA GLY A 181 -23.68 -21.69 -6.56
C GLY A 181 -24.03 -23.11 -6.93
N LYS A 182 -24.99 -23.27 -7.83
CA LYS A 182 -25.50 -24.56 -8.29
C LYS A 182 -25.70 -24.58 -9.79
N ARG A 183 -25.64 -25.77 -10.37
CA ARG A 183 -25.97 -25.96 -11.78
C ARG A 183 -27.47 -25.69 -11.98
N ALA A 184 -27.81 -24.91 -13.01
CA ALA A 184 -29.19 -24.70 -13.41
C ALA A 184 -29.68 -25.96 -14.14
N VAL A 185 -30.87 -26.43 -13.76
CA VAL A 185 -31.56 -27.57 -14.39
C VAL A 185 -32.36 -27.09 -15.59
#